data_AF-A0A023UH44-F1
#
_entry.id   AF-A0A023UH44-F1
#
_cell.length_a   1.000
_cell.length_b   1.000
_cell.length_c   1.000
_cell.angle_alpha   90.00
_cell.angle_beta   90.00
_cell.angle_gamma   90.00
#
_symmetry.space_group_name_H-M   'P 1'
#
loop_
_entity.id
_entity.type
_entity.pdbx_description
1 polymer ?
#
loop_
_entity_poly.entity_id
_entity_poly.type
_entity_poly.pdbx_seq_one_letter_code
_entity_poly.pdbx_strand_id
1 'polypeptide(L)' 'IPAGHITARGTYTNKAPGGVAYRCSFRVTEAMFFQERMMQAAANDLGMDQAEFRRINFVGDDQFPYRTAFGFL' A
#
# COMPACT_ATOMS: atom_id res chain seq x y z
N ILE A 1 -8.14 4.91 -5.73
CA ILE A 1 -6.92 5.30 -6.49
C ILE A 1 -7.06 4.85 -7.94
N PRO A 2 -7.17 5.78 -8.91
CA PRO A 2 -7.47 5.42 -10.31
C PRO A 2 -6.24 4.94 -11.12
N ALA A 3 -5.03 5.34 -10.73
CA ALA A 3 -3.79 4.95 -11.39
C ALA A 3 -2.70 4.67 -10.36
N GLY A 4 -1.89 3.63 -10.61
CA GLY A 4 -0.79 3.23 -9.75
C GLY A 4 0.25 2.44 -10.56
N HIS A 5 1.52 2.61 -10.21
CA HIS A 5 2.64 1.88 -10.81
C HIS A 5 3.64 1.54 -9.70
N ILE A 6 4.18 0.32 -9.74
CA ILE A 6 5.17 -0.14 -8.77
C ILE A 6 6.28 -0.89 -9.51
N THR A 7 7.52 -0.67 -9.08
CA THR A 7 8.68 -1.45 -9.53
C THR A 7 9.47 -1.88 -8.32
N ALA A 8 10.07 -3.06 -8.40
CA ALA A 8 10.96 -3.58 -7.35
C ALA A 8 12.23 -4.12 -8.01
N ARG A 9 13.38 -3.89 -7.38
CA ARG A 9 14.69 -4.39 -7.85
C ARG A 9 15.34 -5.22 -6.76
N GLY A 10 15.49 -6.52 -7.00
CA GLY A 10 16.33 -7.40 -6.19
C GLY A 10 17.81 -7.23 -6.55
N THR A 11 18.70 -7.33 -5.56
CA THR A 11 20.15 -7.26 -5.75
C THR A 11 20.82 -8.35 -4.92
N TYR A 12 21.88 -8.98 -5.45
CA TYR A 12 22.67 -9.96 -4.73
C TYR A 12 23.70 -9.29 -3.82
N THR A 13 23.93 -9.87 -2.64
CA THR A 13 24.93 -9.43 -1.67
C THR A 13 25.48 -10.64 -0.91
N ASN A 14 26.63 -10.50 -0.24
CA ASN A 14 27.20 -11.54 0.62
C ASN A 14 26.45 -11.65 1.96
N LYS A 15 25.14 -11.87 1.90
CA LYS A 15 24.25 -12.04 3.06
C LYS A 15 23.52 -13.37 2.96
N ALA A 16 23.01 -13.87 4.09
CA ALA A 16 22.15 -15.05 4.10
C ALA A 16 20.90 -14.84 3.21
N PRO A 17 20.41 -15.90 2.52
CA PRO A 17 19.23 -15.81 1.68
C PRO A 17 17.96 -15.55 2.52
N GLY A 18 16.94 -14.95 1.92
CA GLY A 18 15.68 -14.66 2.61
C GLY A 18 14.81 -13.66 1.87
N GLY A 19 13.95 -12.96 2.63
CA GLY A 19 12.99 -11.97 2.14
C GLY A 19 11.58 -12.32 2.58
N VAL A 20 10.95 -13.27 1.89
CA VAL A 20 9.58 -13.72 2.21
C VAL A 20 9.62 -14.68 3.41
N ALA A 21 9.31 -14.17 4.59
CA ALA A 21 9.22 -14.93 5.83
C ALA A 21 8.35 -14.18 6.87
N TYR A 22 8.09 -14.78 8.04
CA TYR A 22 7.48 -14.06 9.17
C TYR A 22 6.15 -13.34 8.85
N ARG A 23 5.23 -14.04 8.18
CA ARG A 23 3.91 -13.53 7.72
C ARG A 23 3.99 -12.48 6.59
N CYS A 24 5.12 -12.40 5.88
CA CYS A 24 5.30 -11.55 4.71
C CYS A 24 4.97 -12.29 3.39
N SER A 25 4.43 -11.56 2.42
CA SER A 25 4.35 -11.92 1.00
C SER A 25 4.68 -10.73 0.09
N PHE A 26 5.43 -9.74 0.61
CA PHE A 26 5.58 -8.36 0.11
C PHE A 26 4.28 -7.54 0.04
N ARG A 27 3.11 -8.20 -0.11
CA ARG A 27 1.79 -7.58 -0.06
C ARG A 27 1.39 -7.16 1.35
N VAL A 28 1.48 -8.08 2.32
CA VAL A 28 0.87 -7.86 3.65
C VAL A 28 1.68 -6.90 4.51
N THR A 29 3.00 -6.96 4.41
CA THR A 29 3.91 -6.20 5.28
C THR A 29 4.40 -4.93 4.60
N GLU A 30 5.15 -5.06 3.50
CA GLU A 30 5.82 -3.93 2.85
C GLU A 30 4.84 -3.02 2.11
N ALA A 31 3.90 -3.59 1.33
CA ALA A 31 2.94 -2.77 0.59
C ALA A 31 1.94 -2.06 1.52
N MET A 32 1.45 -2.72 2.57
CA MET A 32 0.58 -2.08 3.57
C MET A 32 1.32 -0.99 4.35
N PHE A 33 2.56 -1.27 4.78
CA PHE A 33 3.39 -0.26 5.44
C PHE A 33 3.58 0.96 4.54
N PHE A 34 3.98 0.76 3.29
CA PHE A 34 4.15 1.85 2.33
C PHE A 34 2.85 2.66 2.16
N GLN A 35 1.72 1.99 1.90
CA GLN A 35 0.44 2.65 1.68
C GLN A 35 0.00 3.48 2.89
N GLU A 36 0.06 2.92 4.11
CA GLU A 36 -0.38 3.63 5.32
C GLU A 36 0.52 4.80 5.69
N ARG A 37 1.84 4.67 5.45
CA ARG A 37 2.78 5.79 5.64
C ARG A 37 2.54 6.91 4.63
N MET A 38 2.25 6.58 3.38
CA MET A 38 1.89 7.57 2.35
C MET A 38 0.57 8.28 2.66
N MET A 39 -0.45 7.53 3.11
CA MET A 39 -1.73 8.08 3.53
C MET A 39 -1.57 9.08 4.68
N GLN A 40 -0.77 8.72 5.68
CA GLN A 40 -0.47 9.61 6.81
C GLN A 40 0.31 10.86 6.38
N ALA A 41 1.34 10.72 5.54
CA ALA A 41 2.12 11.85 5.05
C ALA A 41 1.25 12.84 4.26
N ALA A 42 0.41 12.33 3.35
CA ALA A 42 -0.52 13.16 2.58
C ALA A 42 -1.54 13.89 3.46
N ALA A 43 -2.10 13.22 4.48
CA ALA A 43 -3.00 13.85 5.44
C ALA A 43 -2.30 14.98 6.22
N ASN A 44 -1.07 14.76 6.66
CA ASN A 44 -0.28 15.75 7.37
C ASN A 44 0.03 16.97 6.48
N ASP A 45 0.46 16.76 5.24
CA ASP A 45 0.79 17.83 4.29
C ASP A 45 -0.43 18.69 3.95
N LEU A 46 -1.62 18.08 3.92
CA LEU A 46 -2.90 18.77 3.70
C LEU A 46 -3.52 19.36 4.97
N GLY A 47 -2.92 19.12 6.15
CA GLY A 47 -3.47 19.55 7.44
C GLY A 47 -4.80 18.88 7.81
N MET A 48 -5.06 17.68 7.30
CA MET A 48 -6.30 16.93 7.51
C MET A 48 -6.14 15.87 8.62
N ASP A 49 -7.23 15.56 9.32
CA ASP A 49 -7.26 14.40 10.21
C ASP A 49 -7.01 13.11 9.41
N GLN A 50 -6.18 12.22 9.95
CA GLN A 50 -5.77 11.02 9.24
C GLN A 50 -6.92 10.01 9.08
N ALA A 51 -7.87 9.97 10.01
CA ALA A 51 -9.03 9.08 9.90
C ALA A 51 -10.01 9.64 8.86
N GLU A 52 -10.20 10.95 8.82
CA GLU A 52 -11.00 11.62 7.78
C GLU A 52 -10.42 11.42 6.39
N PHE A 53 -9.11 11.62 6.24
CA PHE A 53 -8.43 11.42 4.96
C PHE A 53 -8.57 9.99 4.43
N ARG A 54 -8.57 8.99 5.32
CA ARG A 54 -8.89 7.59 4.94
C ARG A 54 -10.35 7.42 4.52
N ARG A 55 -11.29 7.96 5.29
CA ARG A 55 -12.73 7.82 5.02
C ARG A 55 -13.12 8.30 3.63
N ILE A 56 -12.61 9.47 3.21
CA ILE A 56 -12.93 10.02 1.88
C ILE A 56 -12.29 9.23 0.72
N ASN A 57 -11.29 8.39 1.00
CA ASN A 57 -10.56 7.60 0.01
C ASN A 57 -10.92 6.11 0.02
N PHE A 58 -11.80 5.66 0.91
CA PHE A 58 -12.24 4.27 0.93
C PHE A 58 -13.07 3.91 -0.30
N VAL A 59 -12.99 2.63 -0.65
CA VAL A 59 -13.92 2.02 -1.61
C VAL A 59 -15.30 1.98 -0.95
N GLY A 60 -16.30 2.55 -1.61
CA GLY A 60 -17.69 2.53 -1.14
C GLY A 60 -18.29 1.13 -1.20
N ASP A 61 -19.27 0.86 -0.33
CA ASP A 61 -19.92 -0.45 -0.22
C ASP A 61 -20.59 -0.90 -1.54
N ASP A 62 -21.07 0.05 -2.34
CA ASP A 62 -21.70 -0.16 -3.65
C ASP A 62 -20.70 -0.43 -4.79
N GLN A 63 -19.40 -0.21 -4.55
CA GLN A 63 -18.35 -0.38 -5.56
C GLN A 63 -17.78 -1.81 -5.59
N PHE A 64 -18.21 -2.69 -4.68
CA PHE A 64 -17.75 -4.07 -4.65
C PHE A 64 -18.49 -4.94 -5.68
N PRO A 65 -17.78 -5.84 -6.39
CA PRO A 65 -16.34 -6.09 -6.36
C PRO A 65 -15.50 -4.97 -7.02
N TYR A 66 -14.51 -4.45 -6.29
CA TYR A 66 -13.71 -3.32 -6.75
C TYR A 66 -12.37 -3.78 -7.34
N ARG A 67 -12.10 -3.40 -8.59
CA ARG A 67 -10.81 -3.67 -9.21
C ARG A 67 -9.84 -2.53 -8.92
N THR A 68 -8.76 -2.84 -8.21
CA THR A 68 -7.69 -1.87 -7.93
C THR A 68 -6.85 -1.58 -9.17
N ALA A 69 -6.10 -0.46 -9.15
CA ALA A 69 -5.15 -0.09 -10.21
C ALA A 69 -4.06 -1.15 -10.49
N PHE A 70 -3.82 -2.05 -9.54
CA PHE A 70 -2.86 -3.16 -9.68
C PHE A 70 -3.51 -4.48 -10.11
N GLY A 71 -4.81 -4.48 -10.41
CA GLY A 71 -5.54 -5.63 -10.95
C GLY A 71 -6.03 -6.65 -9.90
N PHE A 72 -5.78 -6.42 -8.61
CA PHE A 72 -6.37 -7.21 -7.52
C PHE A 72 -7.82 -6.79 -7.25
N LEU A 73 -8.68 -7.76 -6.92
CA LEU A 73 -9.92 -7.55 -6.15
C LEU A 73 -9.60 -7.16 -4.70
#